data_AF-A0A7C1PSQ7-F1
#
_entry.id   AF-A0A7C1PSQ7-F1
#
_cell.length_a   1.000
_cell.length_b   1.000
_cell.length_c   1.000
_cell.angle_alpha   90.00
_cell.angle_beta   90.00
_cell.angle_gamma   90.00
#
_symmetry.space_group_name_H-M   'P 1'
#
loop_
_entity.id
_entity.type
_entity.pdbx_description
1 polymer ?
#
loop_
_entity_poly.entity_id
_entity_poly.type
_entity_poly.pdbx_seq_one_letter_code
_entity_poly.pdbx_strand_id
1 'polypeptide(L)'
;MRLPKLKYNDIIEITCSDIDEDASWQDETKLRDKKLKVVRTVGFYLCHTKDKIIISSMIDSEKKPEDRERSSTIIPLGMVTKIRKLK
;
A
#
# COMPACT_ATOMS: atom_id res chain seq x y z
N MET A 1 -8.11 9.41 9.07
CA MET A 1 -8.73 8.06 9.02
C MET A 1 -8.32 7.28 10.26
N ARG A 2 -9.19 6.50 10.90
CA ARG A 2 -8.79 5.58 11.98
C ARG A 2 -8.49 4.20 11.37
N LEU A 3 -7.27 3.71 11.58
CA LEU A 3 -6.86 2.39 11.10
C LEU A 3 -7.52 1.27 11.94
N PRO A 4 -7.92 0.15 11.34
CA PRO A 4 -8.33 -1.02 12.10
C PRO A 4 -7.16 -1.55 12.94
N LYS A 5 -7.45 -2.32 13.99
CA LYS A 5 -6.41 -3.03 14.74
C LYS A 5 -5.83 -4.14 13.86
N LEU A 6 -4.64 -3.91 13.32
CA LEU A 6 -3.90 -4.84 12.47
C LEU A 6 -2.72 -5.45 13.24
N LYS A 7 -2.47 -6.74 13.00
CA LYS A 7 -1.32 -7.49 13.50
C LYS A 7 -0.38 -7.82 12.35
N TYR A 8 0.89 -8.02 12.67
CA TYR A 8 1.90 -8.49 11.72
C TYR A 8 1.39 -9.70 10.93
N ASN A 9 1.60 -9.71 9.61
CA ASN A 9 1.12 -10.69 8.65
C ASN A 9 -0.41 -10.82 8.51
N ASP A 10 -1.20 -9.88 9.06
CA ASP A 10 -2.63 -9.81 8.70
C ASP A 10 -2.77 -9.53 7.20
N ILE A 11 -3.58 -10.32 6.50
CA ILE A 11 -3.91 -10.05 5.10
C ILE A 11 -4.84 -8.84 5.04
N ILE A 12 -4.45 -7.80 4.31
CA ILE A 12 -5.25 -6.59 4.15
C ILE A 12 -5.45 -6.23 2.68
N GLU A 13 -6.64 -5.72 2.37
CA GLU A 13 -6.95 -5.01 1.13
C GLU A 13 -6.93 -3.51 1.42
N ILE A 14 -6.17 -2.77 0.62
CA ILE A 14 -6.06 -1.32 0.66
C ILE A 14 -6.68 -0.77 -0.61
N THR A 15 -7.62 0.16 -0.45
CA THR A 15 -8.14 0.97 -1.54
C THR A 15 -7.47 2.33 -1.51
N CYS A 16 -6.89 2.75 -2.63
CA CYS A 16 -6.25 4.05 -2.79
C CYS A 16 -6.70 4.74 -4.09
N SER A 17 -6.45 6.05 -4.18
CA SER A 17 -6.64 6.82 -5.41
C SER A 17 -5.29 6.96 -6.12
N ASP A 18 -5.21 6.50 -7.37
CA ASP A 18 -3.99 6.53 -8.17
C ASP A 18 -4.27 6.77 -9.66
N ILE A 19 -3.25 7.11 -10.43
CA ILE A 19 -3.31 7.27 -11.88
C ILE A 19 -2.90 5.94 -12.51
N ASP A 20 -3.89 5.19 -13.00
CA ASP A 20 -3.71 3.89 -13.66
C ASP A 20 -3.28 4.10 -15.13
N GLU A 21 -2.01 4.45 -15.31
CA GLU A 21 -1.25 4.45 -16.56
C GLU A 21 0.20 4.02 -16.29
N ASP A 22 0.80 3.31 -17.24
CA ASP A 22 2.23 2.97 -17.19
C ASP A 22 3.05 4.23 -16.95
N ALA A 23 3.81 4.24 -15.85
CA ALA A 23 4.68 5.32 -15.39
C ALA A 23 5.88 5.50 -16.34
N SER A 24 5.59 5.85 -17.58
CA SER A 24 6.49 6.52 -18.48
C SER A 24 6.66 7.97 -17.99
N TRP A 25 7.80 8.59 -18.29
CA TRP A 25 8.04 10.00 -17.98
C TRP A 25 6.99 10.86 -18.70
N GLN A 26 5.89 11.17 -18.01
CA GLN A 26 4.80 11.95 -18.57
C GLN A 26 4.96 13.43 -18.25
N ASP A 27 4.55 14.24 -19.22
CA ASP A 27 4.57 15.69 -19.11
C ASP A 27 3.61 16.17 -18.02
N GLU A 28 4.06 17.11 -17.17
CA GLU A 28 3.31 17.54 -15.97
C GLU A 28 1.91 18.09 -16.33
N THR A 29 1.81 18.79 -17.46
CA THR A 29 0.55 19.31 -18.00
C THR A 29 -0.47 18.21 -18.29
N LYS A 30 -0.01 17.06 -18.77
CA LYS A 30 -0.89 15.91 -19.06
C LYS A 30 -1.37 15.20 -17.81
N LEU A 31 -0.65 15.33 -16.69
CA LEU A 31 -1.04 14.72 -15.40
C LEU A 31 -2.14 15.51 -14.68
N ARG A 32 -2.17 16.84 -14.83
CA ARG A 32 -3.14 17.71 -14.13
C ARG A 32 -4.59 17.46 -14.51
N ASP A 33 -4.84 17.09 -15.76
CA ASP A 33 -6.19 16.84 -16.29
C ASP A 33 -6.65 15.39 -16.08
N LYS A 34 -5.78 14.53 -15.52
CA LYS A 34 -6.11 13.12 -15.34
C LYS A 34 -6.97 12.89 -14.12
N LYS A 35 -8.02 12.10 -14.32
CA LYS A 35 -8.89 11.65 -13.23
C LYS A 35 -8.18 10.55 -12.45
N LEU A 36 -8.04 10.76 -11.14
CA LEU A 36 -7.63 9.72 -10.22
C LEU A 36 -8.62 8.55 -10.30
N LYS A 37 -8.11 7.34 -10.50
CA LYS A 37 -8.88 6.11 -10.43
C LYS A 37 -8.78 5.53 -9.03
N VAL A 38 -9.81 4.76 -8.65
CA VAL A 38 -9.79 3.98 -7.43
C VAL A 38 -9.11 2.65 -7.74
N VAL A 39 -7.95 2.43 -7.14
CA VAL A 39 -7.18 1.19 -7.23
C VAL A 39 -7.25 0.42 -5.91
N ARG A 40 -7.09 -0.90 -6.02
CA ARG A 40 -7.06 -1.81 -4.87
C ARG A 40 -5.80 -2.64 -4.92
N THR A 41 -5.16 -2.80 -3.77
CA THR A 41 -3.99 -3.65 -3.60
C THR A 41 -4.18 -4.54 -2.39
N VAL A 42 -3.64 -5.75 -2.45
CA VAL A 42 -3.72 -6.74 -1.38
C VAL A 42 -2.30 -7.12 -0.97
N GLY A 43 -2.07 -7.23 0.33
CA GLY A 43 -0.79 -7.70 0.85
C GLY A 43 -0.84 -8.03 2.34
N PHE A 44 0.26 -8.55 2.83
CA PHE A 44 0.46 -8.86 4.24
C PHE A 44 0.92 -7.61 4.97
N TYR A 45 0.18 -7.24 6.02
CA TYR A 45 0.50 -6.07 6.83
C TYR A 45 1.82 -6.29 7.60
N LEU A 46 2.78 -5.39 7.39
CA LEU A 46 4.03 -5.39 8.17
C LEU A 46 3.92 -4.39 9.32
N CYS A 47 3.76 -3.11 9.00
CA CYS A 47 3.62 -2.04 9.98
C CYS A 47 3.01 -0.78 9.35
N HIS A 48 2.76 0.24 10.17
CA HIS A 48 2.42 1.58 9.71
C HIS A 48 3.11 2.64 10.57
N THR A 49 3.34 3.80 9.98
CA THR A 49 3.74 5.03 10.68
C THR A 49 2.59 6.03 10.63
N LYS A 50 2.82 7.28 11.06
CA LYS A 50 1.79 8.34 11.03
C LYS A 50 1.33 8.69 9.61
N ASP A 51 2.16 8.42 8.61
CA ASP A 51 2.06 8.91 7.25
C ASP A 51 1.98 7.82 6.18
N LYS A 52 2.36 6.56 6.49
CA LYS A 52 2.34 5.46 5.52
C LYS A 52 1.99 4.12 6.14
N ILE A 53 1.52 3.20 5.30
CA ILE A 53 1.35 1.79 5.60
C ILE A 53 2.30 0.97 4.74
N ILE A 54 2.86 -0.10 5.31
CA ILE A 54 3.83 -0.97 4.65
C ILE A 54 3.24 -2.38 4.57
N ILE A 55 3.16 -2.91 3.35
CA ILE A 55 2.70 -4.27 3.07
C ILE A 55 3.78 -5.06 2.32
N SER A 56 3.76 -6.39 2.45
CA SER A 56 4.52 -7.30 1.59
C SER A 56 3.58 -8.09 0.67
N SER A 57 4.08 -8.50 -0.49
CA SER A 57 3.41 -9.48 -1.36
C SER A 57 3.53 -10.91 -0.84
N MET A 58 4.47 -11.18 0.08
CA MET A 58 4.71 -12.49 0.68
C MET A 58 4.44 -12.46 2.19
N ILE A 59 4.12 -13.63 2.76
CA ILE A 59 4.14 -13.81 4.22
C ILE A 59 5.59 -13.72 4.66
N ASP A 60 5.89 -12.77 5.55
CA ASP A 60 7.19 -12.78 6.20
C ASP A 60 7.19 -13.88 7.27
N SER A 61 7.74 -15.03 6.89
CA SER A 61 7.87 -16.20 7.75
C SER A 61 9.18 -16.21 8.55
N GLU A 62 10.07 -15.24 8.32
CA GLU A 62 11.43 -15.28 8.84
C GLU A 62 11.58 -14.57 10.20
N LYS A 63 12.29 -15.24 11.10
CA LYS A 63 12.46 -14.85 12.51
C LYS A 63 13.55 -13.81 12.75
N LYS A 64 14.34 -13.45 11.73
CA LYS A 64 15.51 -12.58 11.88
C LYS A 64 15.36 -11.28 11.09
N PRO A 65 15.66 -10.11 11.70
CA PRO A 65 15.53 -8.81 11.04
C PRO A 65 16.38 -8.63 9.78
N GLU A 66 17.49 -9.38 9.68
CA GLU A 66 18.53 -9.27 8.66
C GLU A 66 18.21 -10.00 7.35
N ASP A 67 17.25 -10.93 7.37
CA ASP A 67 16.77 -11.67 6.19
C ASP A 67 15.42 -11.13 5.65
N ARG A 68 14.88 -10.07 6.28
CA ARG A 68 13.59 -9.47 5.90
C ARG A 68 13.62 -8.98 4.45
N GLU A 69 12.63 -9.43 3.69
CA GLU A 69 12.49 -9.23 2.25
C GLU A 69 12.64 -7.76 1.79
N ARG A 70 13.38 -7.57 0.68
CA ARG A 70 13.49 -6.32 -0.07
C ARG A 70 12.19 -5.90 -0.78
N SER A 71 11.18 -6.77 -0.84
CA SER A 71 9.93 -6.56 -1.57
C SER A 71 8.82 -6.05 -0.65
N SER A 72 8.92 -4.78 -0.24
CA SER A 72 7.85 -4.10 0.50
C SER A 72 7.24 -2.98 -0.33
N THR A 73 5.92 -2.86 -0.27
CA THR A 73 5.17 -1.77 -0.90
C THR A 73 4.80 -0.76 0.17
N ILE A 74 5.25 0.49 -0.02
CA ILE A 74 4.96 1.61 0.87
C ILE A 74 3.83 2.42 0.26
N ILE A 75 2.73 2.58 1.01
CA ILE A 75 1.54 3.31 0.54
C ILE A 75 1.32 4.51 1.48
N PRO A 76 1.39 5.76 0.98
CA PRO A 76 1.08 6.94 1.77
C PRO A 76 -0.37 6.94 2.24
N LEU A 77 -0.61 7.17 3.53
CA LEU A 77 -1.95 7.19 4.13
C LEU A 77 -2.84 8.30 3.55
N GLY A 78 -2.25 9.38 3.01
CA GLY A 78 -3.00 10.43 2.31
C GLY A 78 -3.72 9.94 1.04
N MET A 79 -3.24 8.84 0.45
CA MET A 79 -3.86 8.23 -0.75
C MET A 79 -4.87 7.14 -0.39
N VAL A 80 -4.87 6.68 0.86
CA VAL A 80 -5.68 5.54 1.31
C VAL A 80 -7.10 5.99 1.62
N THR A 81 -8.06 5.42 0.89
CA THR A 81 -9.50 5.68 1.09
C THR A 81 -10.17 4.62 1.95
N LYS A 82 -9.67 3.37 1.92
CA LYS A 82 -10.20 2.27 2.74
C LYS A 82 -9.13 1.23 3.05
N ILE A 83 -9.16 0.68 4.26
CA ILE A 83 -8.38 -0.51 4.62
C ILE A 83 -9.34 -1.55 5.18
N ARG A 84 -9.27 -2.77 4.64
CA ARG A 84 -10.08 -3.91 5.07
C ARG A 84 -9.16 -5.07 5.43
N LYS A 85 -9.30 -5.58 6.65
CA LYS A 85 -8.70 -6.86 7.02
C LYS A 85 -9.48 -8.00 6.35
N LEU A 86 -8.76 -8.86 5.64
CA LEU A 86 -9.30 -10.07 5.03
C LEU A 86 -9.30 -11.22 6.05
N LYS A 87 -10.19 -12.18 5.85
CA LYS A 87 -10.31 -13.38 6.71
C LYS A 87 -9.44 -14.49 6.17
#